data_AF-E4TXD6-F1
#
_entry.id   AF-E4TXD6-F1
#
_cell.length_a   1.000
_cell.length_b   1.000
_cell.length_c   1.000
_cell.angle_alpha   90.00
_cell.angle_beta   90.00
_cell.angle_gamma   90.00
#
_symmetry.space_group_name_H-M   'P 1'
#
loop_
_entity.id
_entity.type
_entity.pdbx_description
1 polymer ?
#
loop_
_entity_poly.entity_id
_entity_poly.type
_entity_poly.pdbx_seq_one_letter_code
_entity_poly.pdbx_strand_id
1 'polypeptide(L)'
;MRQGFMLIEVMLAIVMAGILAAVLATMGYYTVIQGNTLKQQNSKTMLEVIRSRLLNTASNPDNDAYFELLKEVNATVPVVIGLGKDAWGRNISYTTYDFGTHNTNATYADNNTTSISPNANVLGRLLSRGEDGILQTNATHSSAQGDDILLEIGIGETNHMKLYNGSEVSTQTRGYNSAIVALSTDPYPASPINGTILFLRDTNVTKIYDSNTSDWIQISP
;
A
#
# COMPACT_ATOMS: atom_id res chain seq x y z
N MET A 1 47.32 -8.62 60.02
CA MET A 1 45.94 -8.66 59.48
C MET A 1 45.91 -7.82 58.21
N ARG A 2 45.51 -8.40 57.08
CA ARG A 2 45.58 -7.80 55.74
C ARG A 2 44.50 -6.71 55.59
N GLN A 3 44.88 -5.43 55.61
CA GLN A 3 43.97 -4.29 55.41
C GLN A 3 44.14 -3.59 54.04
N GLY A 4 44.99 -4.10 53.15
CA GLY A 4 45.25 -3.50 51.83
C GLY A 4 44.35 -3.98 50.68
N PHE A 5 43.51 -5.01 50.89
CA PHE A 5 42.76 -5.66 49.80
C PHE A 5 41.37 -5.06 49.53
N MET A 6 40.79 -4.31 50.48
CA MET A 6 39.38 -3.86 50.40
C MET A 6 39.14 -2.78 49.32
N LEU A 7 40.09 -1.87 49.09
CA LEU A 7 39.88 -0.76 48.16
C LEU A 7 39.93 -1.22 46.69
N ILE A 8 40.85 -2.12 46.37
CA ILE A 8 41.04 -2.66 45.01
C ILE A 8 39.83 -3.52 44.61
N GLU A 9 39.30 -4.33 45.53
CA GLU A 9 38.09 -5.13 45.29
C GLU A 9 36.86 -4.24 45.03
N VAL A 10 36.69 -3.14 45.78
CA VAL A 10 35.60 -2.18 45.55
C VAL A 10 35.74 -1.47 44.21
N MET A 11 36.96 -1.08 43.81
CA MET A 11 37.20 -0.47 42.50
C MET A 11 36.89 -1.43 41.35
N LEU A 12 37.30 -2.70 41.47
CA LEU A 12 36.96 -3.75 40.50
C LEU A 12 35.43 -3.97 40.43
N ALA A 13 34.74 -3.99 41.57
CA ALA A 13 33.29 -4.15 41.61
C ALA A 13 32.54 -3.00 40.91
N ILE A 14 32.98 -1.74 41.11
CA ILE A 14 32.38 -0.58 40.45
C ILE A 14 32.60 -0.62 38.94
N VAL A 15 33.81 -0.97 38.49
CA VAL A 15 34.12 -1.10 37.05
C VAL A 15 33.28 -2.21 36.42
N MET A 16 33.18 -3.37 37.06
CA MET A 16 32.36 -4.48 36.56
C MET A 16 30.87 -4.12 36.54
N ALA A 17 30.35 -3.43 37.56
CA ALA A 17 28.98 -2.94 37.57
C ALA A 17 28.71 -1.92 36.46
N GLY A 18 29.66 -1.02 36.17
CA GLY A 18 29.57 -0.06 35.07
C GLY A 18 29.53 -0.73 33.70
N ILE A 19 30.38 -1.74 33.48
CA ILE A 19 30.37 -2.54 32.25
C ILE A 19 29.03 -3.28 32.11
N LEU A 20 28.55 -3.92 33.18
CA LEU A 20 27.29 -4.66 33.17
C LEU A 20 26.10 -3.74 32.85
N ALA A 21 26.06 -2.55 33.46
CA ALA A 21 25.02 -1.55 33.20
C ALA A 21 25.04 -1.06 31.74
N ALA A 22 26.23 -0.81 31.19
CA ALA A 22 26.38 -0.41 29.79
C ALA A 22 25.91 -1.52 28.82
N VAL A 23 26.24 -2.78 29.11
CA VAL A 23 25.79 -3.92 28.30
C VAL A 23 24.27 -4.08 28.37
N LEU A 24 23.67 -4.00 29.56
CA LEU A 24 22.22 -4.10 29.71
C LEU A 24 21.48 -2.94 29.01
N ALA A 25 21.99 -1.71 29.13
CA ALA A 25 21.42 -0.54 28.44
C ALA A 25 21.50 -0.68 26.92
N THR A 26 22.63 -1.14 26.38
CA THR A 26 22.80 -1.35 24.94
C THR A 26 21.92 -2.50 24.43
N MET A 27 21.82 -3.61 25.16
CA MET A 27 20.90 -4.71 24.82
C MET A 27 19.43 -4.27 24.81
N GLY A 28 19.02 -3.48 25.80
CA GLY A 28 17.67 -2.90 25.84
C GLY A 28 17.37 -2.03 24.63
N TYR A 29 18.33 -1.16 24.25
CA TYR A 29 18.22 -0.31 23.08
C TYR A 29 18.09 -1.10 21.76
N TYR A 30 18.94 -2.12 21.55
CA TYR A 30 18.85 -2.97 20.35
C TYR A 30 17.54 -3.76 20.28
N THR A 31 17.02 -4.21 21.43
CA THR A 31 15.74 -4.93 21.48
C THR A 31 14.58 -4.04 21.04
N VAL A 32 14.57 -2.76 21.45
CA VAL A 32 13.55 -1.80 21.04
C VAL A 32 13.61 -1.52 19.52
N ILE A 33 14.81 -1.27 18.98
CA ILE A 33 14.98 -1.02 17.54
C ILE A 33 14.53 -2.21 16.70
N GLN A 34 14.93 -3.42 17.08
CA GLN A 34 14.52 -4.63 16.37
C GLN A 34 13.01 -4.83 16.45
N GLY A 35 12.40 -4.59 17.62
CA GLY A 35 10.96 -4.63 17.81
C GLY A 35 10.21 -3.64 16.92
N ASN A 36 10.69 -2.40 16.81
CA ASN A 36 10.08 -1.38 15.97
C ASN A 36 10.23 -1.69 14.48
N THR A 37 11.40 -2.21 14.08
CA THR A 37 11.63 -2.66 12.69
C THR A 37 10.65 -3.78 12.32
N LEU A 38 10.45 -4.77 13.21
CA LEU A 38 9.49 -5.84 13.00
C LEU A 38 8.05 -5.33 12.92
N LYS A 39 7.66 -4.38 13.78
CA LYS A 39 6.32 -3.75 13.73
C LYS A 39 6.09 -2.96 12.45
N GLN A 40 7.11 -2.26 11.94
CA GLN A 40 7.02 -1.58 10.64
C GLN A 40 6.80 -2.57 9.50
N GLN A 41 7.56 -3.68 9.47
CA GLN A 41 7.38 -4.72 8.45
C GLN A 41 6.01 -5.38 8.55
N ASN A 42 5.57 -5.74 9.75
CA ASN A 42 4.24 -6.29 9.99
C ASN A 42 3.14 -5.33 9.53
N SER A 43 3.27 -4.03 9.84
CA SER A 43 2.29 -3.03 9.40
C SER A 43 2.23 -2.92 7.88
N LYS A 44 3.38 -2.96 7.18
CA LYS A 44 3.41 -3.04 5.72
C LYS A 44 2.68 -4.27 5.19
N THR A 45 2.96 -5.45 5.76
CA THR A 45 2.25 -6.69 5.40
C THR A 45 0.75 -6.58 5.63
N MET A 46 0.31 -6.00 6.75
CA MET A 46 -1.10 -5.80 7.05
C MET A 46 -1.78 -4.87 6.04
N LEU A 47 -1.12 -3.76 5.66
CA LEU A 47 -1.61 -2.86 4.62
C LEU A 47 -1.76 -3.59 3.27
N GLU A 48 -0.79 -4.43 2.90
CA GLU A 48 -0.83 -5.23 1.68
C GLU A 48 -1.98 -6.27 1.69
N VAL A 49 -2.24 -6.90 2.85
CA VAL A 49 -3.38 -7.81 3.00
C VAL A 49 -4.70 -7.06 2.87
N ILE A 50 -4.83 -5.88 3.51
CA ILE A 50 -6.02 -5.03 3.41
C ILE A 50 -6.24 -4.60 1.97
N ARG A 51 -5.20 -4.12 1.28
CA ARG A 51 -5.23 -3.78 -0.15
C ARG A 51 -5.72 -4.95 -1.00
N SER A 52 -5.13 -6.14 -0.84
CA SER A 52 -5.51 -7.34 -1.59
C SER A 52 -7.00 -7.68 -1.43
N ARG A 53 -7.53 -7.53 -0.21
CA ARG A 53 -8.96 -7.75 0.08
C ARG A 53 -9.84 -6.65 -0.53
N LEU A 54 -9.41 -5.39 -0.44
CA LEU A 54 -10.12 -4.25 -1.04
C LEU A 54 -10.24 -4.41 -2.55
N LEU A 55 -9.16 -4.80 -3.22
CA LEU A 55 -9.13 -5.07 -4.66
C LEU A 55 -10.13 -6.17 -5.05
N ASN A 56 -10.25 -7.24 -4.25
CA ASN A 56 -11.21 -8.31 -4.51
C ASN A 56 -12.68 -7.87 -4.34
N THR A 57 -12.92 -6.83 -3.55
CA THR A 57 -14.26 -6.27 -3.33
C THR A 57 -14.56 -5.03 -4.19
N ALA A 58 -13.61 -4.63 -5.04
CA ALA A 58 -13.78 -3.49 -5.93
C ALA A 58 -14.91 -3.78 -6.93
N SER A 59 -15.70 -2.77 -7.24
CA SER A 59 -16.86 -2.90 -8.12
C SER A 59 -16.99 -1.65 -8.98
N ASN A 60 -17.75 -1.75 -10.07
CA ASN A 60 -18.14 -0.62 -10.90
C ASN A 60 -19.68 -0.46 -10.80
N PRO A 61 -20.22 0.32 -9.85
CA PRO A 61 -21.65 0.52 -9.65
C PRO A 61 -22.32 1.47 -10.65
N ASP A 62 -21.58 2.41 -11.26
CA ASP A 62 -22.10 3.44 -12.18
C ASP A 62 -21.83 3.16 -13.67
N ASN A 63 -21.11 2.07 -13.94
CA ASN A 63 -20.84 1.46 -15.23
C ASN A 63 -20.03 2.36 -16.19
N ASP A 64 -19.00 3.03 -15.67
CA ASP A 64 -18.18 4.00 -16.41
C ASP A 64 -16.75 3.53 -16.79
N ALA A 65 -16.51 2.22 -16.71
CA ALA A 65 -15.24 1.52 -16.95
C ALA A 65 -14.16 1.62 -15.85
N TYR A 66 -14.38 2.36 -14.76
CA TYR A 66 -13.49 2.34 -13.59
C TYR A 66 -14.02 1.38 -12.52
N PHE A 67 -13.16 0.92 -11.61
CA PHE A 67 -13.58 0.11 -10.48
C PHE A 67 -13.26 0.89 -9.23
N GLU A 68 -14.23 1.06 -8.33
CA GLU A 68 -14.08 1.81 -7.11
C GLU A 68 -13.92 0.86 -5.92
N LEU A 69 -13.22 1.34 -4.90
CA LEU A 69 -12.95 0.55 -3.71
C LEU A 69 -14.10 0.68 -2.71
N LEU A 70 -14.41 -0.44 -2.06
CA LEU A 70 -15.36 -0.50 -0.97
C LEU A 70 -14.93 0.41 0.20
N LYS A 71 -15.86 1.21 0.72
CA LYS A 71 -15.65 2.01 1.93
C LYS A 71 -16.85 1.96 2.89
N GLU A 72 -16.59 2.30 4.14
CA GLU A 72 -17.62 2.61 5.15
C GLU A 72 -17.73 4.12 5.37
N VAL A 73 -18.79 4.55 6.04
CA VAL A 73 -18.95 5.94 6.48
C VAL A 73 -17.79 6.27 7.42
N ASN A 74 -16.96 7.27 7.09
CA ASN A 74 -15.83 7.84 7.87
C ASN A 74 -14.38 7.49 7.49
N ALA A 75 -14.05 7.17 6.24
CA ALA A 75 -12.65 7.02 5.79
C ALA A 75 -11.84 5.96 6.59
N THR A 76 -12.54 4.93 7.05
CA THR A 76 -11.99 3.76 7.72
C THR A 76 -12.08 2.56 6.79
N VAL A 77 -11.11 1.65 6.92
CA VAL A 77 -11.16 0.35 6.23
C VAL A 77 -12.44 -0.39 6.65
N PRO A 78 -13.25 -0.90 5.72
CA PRO A 78 -14.46 -1.64 6.06
C PRO A 78 -14.18 -2.86 6.93
N VAL A 79 -15.07 -3.17 7.88
CA VAL A 79 -14.90 -4.30 8.80
C VAL A 79 -14.81 -5.64 8.08
N VAL A 80 -15.52 -5.77 6.95
CA VAL A 80 -15.51 -6.97 6.08
C VAL A 80 -14.11 -7.24 5.50
N ILE A 81 -13.30 -6.19 5.31
CA ILE A 81 -11.94 -6.28 4.80
C ILE A 81 -10.98 -6.67 5.92
N GLY A 82 -11.23 -6.19 7.13
CA GLY A 82 -10.49 -6.58 8.34
C GLY A 82 -10.58 -5.53 9.44
N LEU A 83 -9.79 -5.73 10.49
CA LEU A 83 -9.80 -4.85 11.67
C LEU A 83 -9.30 -3.43 11.38
N GLY A 84 -8.65 -3.19 10.24
CA GLY A 84 -8.15 -1.86 9.87
C GLY A 84 -7.15 -1.29 10.87
N LYS A 85 -6.37 -2.14 11.55
CA LYS A 85 -5.38 -1.74 12.55
C LYS A 85 -3.96 -2.06 12.10
N ASP A 86 -2.99 -1.26 12.52
CA ASP A 86 -1.55 -1.51 12.32
C ASP A 86 -0.93 -2.33 13.47
N ALA A 87 0.38 -2.60 13.39
CA ALA A 87 1.09 -3.40 14.40
C ALA A 87 1.24 -2.69 15.76
N TRP A 88 0.94 -1.39 15.84
CA TRP A 88 0.86 -0.64 17.10
C TRP A 88 -0.59 -0.55 17.62
N GLY A 89 -1.54 -1.20 16.95
CA GLY A 89 -2.95 -1.25 17.35
C GLY A 89 -3.75 0.00 16.99
N ARG A 90 -3.20 0.88 16.16
CA ARG A 90 -3.83 2.13 15.72
C ARG A 90 -4.62 1.91 14.44
N ASN A 91 -5.66 2.72 14.23
CA ASN A 91 -6.48 2.61 13.03
C ASN A 91 -5.71 3.10 11.80
N ILE A 92 -5.81 2.34 10.72
CA ILE A 92 -5.29 2.66 9.40
C ILE A 92 -6.22 3.71 8.78
N SER A 93 -5.63 4.82 8.35
CA SER A 93 -6.35 5.85 7.62
C SER A 93 -6.54 5.40 6.17
N TYR A 94 -7.77 5.51 5.66
CA TYR A 94 -8.12 4.96 4.37
C TYR A 94 -8.85 5.98 3.49
N THR A 95 -8.28 6.27 2.33
CA THR A 95 -8.84 7.21 1.35
C THR A 95 -9.18 6.47 0.08
N THR A 96 -10.36 6.73 -0.48
CA THR A 96 -10.81 6.21 -1.77
C THR A 96 -11.04 7.34 -2.74
N TYR A 97 -10.73 7.06 -4.00
CA TYR A 97 -10.95 7.95 -5.13
C TYR A 97 -11.83 7.26 -6.17
N ASP A 98 -12.80 8.00 -6.64
CA ASP A 98 -13.75 7.73 -7.69
C ASP A 98 -13.21 8.35 -8.98
N PHE A 99 -13.19 7.55 -10.04
CA PHE A 99 -12.66 7.96 -11.33
C PHE A 99 -13.78 7.90 -12.35
N GLY A 100 -13.86 8.92 -13.20
CA GLY A 100 -14.90 8.99 -14.23
C GLY A 100 -16.11 9.79 -13.76
N THR A 101 -17.30 9.20 -13.86
CA THR A 101 -18.55 9.84 -13.46
C THR A 101 -18.76 9.71 -11.97
N HIS A 102 -19.20 10.79 -11.31
CA HIS A 102 -19.37 10.74 -9.86
C HIS A 102 -20.41 9.69 -9.43
N ASN A 103 -19.96 8.74 -8.63
CA ASN A 103 -20.75 7.62 -8.18
C ASN A 103 -21.75 8.05 -7.10
N THR A 104 -23.03 7.72 -7.33
CA THR A 104 -24.11 8.00 -6.36
C THR A 104 -24.21 6.94 -5.26
N ASN A 105 -23.52 5.80 -5.41
CA ASN A 105 -23.44 4.76 -4.39
C ASN A 105 -22.50 5.19 -3.26
N ALA A 106 -23.08 5.56 -2.12
CA ALA A 106 -22.32 6.01 -0.95
C ALA A 106 -21.25 5.03 -0.44
N THR A 107 -21.33 3.74 -0.79
CA THR A 107 -20.38 2.69 -0.38
C THR A 107 -19.14 2.62 -1.28
N TYR A 108 -19.21 3.18 -2.48
CA TYR A 108 -18.16 3.13 -3.52
C TYR A 108 -17.73 4.52 -3.99
N ALA A 109 -18.46 5.57 -3.62
CA ALA A 109 -18.10 6.95 -3.91
C ALA A 109 -16.81 7.40 -3.20
N ASP A 110 -16.26 8.53 -3.66
CA ASP A 110 -15.21 9.28 -2.97
C ASP A 110 -15.48 9.47 -1.48
N ASN A 111 -14.48 9.26 -0.63
CA ASN A 111 -14.53 9.73 0.77
C ASN A 111 -13.74 11.02 1.01
N ASN A 112 -13.08 11.53 -0.04
CA ASN A 112 -12.29 12.75 0.03
C ASN A 112 -12.53 13.61 -1.21
N THR A 113 -13.25 14.71 -1.03
CA THR A 113 -13.62 15.65 -2.08
C THR A 113 -12.47 16.55 -2.54
N THR A 114 -11.28 16.46 -1.94
CA THR A 114 -10.23 17.50 -2.07
C THR A 114 -8.78 17.01 -2.16
N SER A 115 -8.51 15.72 -2.32
CA SER A 115 -7.13 15.22 -2.33
C SER A 115 -6.80 14.53 -3.64
N ILE A 116 -6.47 15.30 -4.67
CA ILE A 116 -5.73 14.75 -5.81
C ILE A 116 -4.41 14.25 -5.22
N SER A 117 -4.27 12.93 -5.10
CA SER A 117 -2.96 12.30 -4.97
C SER A 117 -2.04 12.95 -6.01
N PRO A 118 -0.79 13.36 -5.70
CA PRO A 118 0.17 13.83 -6.71
C PRO A 118 0.32 12.85 -7.89
N ASN A 119 -0.13 11.60 -7.73
CA ASN A 119 -0.23 10.61 -8.77
C ASN A 119 -1.71 10.39 -9.17
N ALA A 120 -2.05 10.73 -10.41
CA ALA A 120 -3.39 10.59 -10.99
C ALA A 120 -3.84 9.12 -11.19
N ASN A 121 -2.95 8.14 -11.00
CA ASN A 121 -3.26 6.72 -11.19
C ASN A 121 -3.55 5.98 -9.87
N VAL A 122 -3.94 6.69 -8.81
CA VAL A 122 -4.15 6.13 -7.47
C VAL A 122 -5.64 6.04 -7.17
N LEU A 123 -6.13 4.82 -7.00
CA LEU A 123 -7.51 4.48 -6.64
C LEU A 123 -7.79 4.60 -5.14
N GLY A 124 -6.76 4.41 -4.32
CA GLY A 124 -6.90 4.59 -2.88
C GLY A 124 -5.57 4.61 -2.15
N ARG A 125 -5.63 5.06 -0.89
CA ARG A 125 -4.45 5.15 -0.01
C ARG A 125 -4.75 4.54 1.34
N LEU A 126 -3.83 3.72 1.82
CA LEU A 126 -3.81 3.18 3.17
C LEU A 126 -2.62 3.76 3.90
N LEU A 127 -2.85 4.27 5.10
CA LEU A 127 -1.83 4.93 5.90
C LEU A 127 -1.82 4.43 7.34
N SER A 128 -0.64 4.01 7.82
CA SER A 128 -0.37 3.82 9.25
C SER A 128 0.44 5.00 9.77
N ARG A 129 0.14 5.42 11.00
CA ARG A 129 0.77 6.56 11.68
C ARG A 129 2.09 6.21 12.38
N GLY A 130 2.72 5.11 11.96
CA GLY A 130 4.00 4.70 12.49
C GLY A 130 4.02 4.41 13.99
N GLU A 131 5.19 4.59 14.58
CA GLU A 131 5.53 4.39 15.99
C GLU A 131 5.01 5.52 16.88
N ASP A 132 5.13 6.78 16.44
CA ASP A 132 4.78 7.97 17.23
C ASP A 132 3.26 8.21 17.26
N GLY A 133 2.51 7.68 16.28
CA GLY A 133 1.06 7.79 16.18
C GLY A 133 0.57 9.14 15.66
N ILE A 134 1.46 9.98 15.16
CA ILE A 134 1.20 11.32 14.63
C ILE A 134 1.19 11.23 13.11
N LEU A 135 0.06 11.61 12.51
CA LEU A 135 -0.06 11.63 11.06
C LEU A 135 0.75 12.81 10.47
N GLN A 136 1.82 12.52 9.75
CA GLN A 136 2.68 13.53 9.10
C GLN A 136 2.50 13.56 7.57
N THR A 137 2.08 12.45 6.99
CA THR A 137 1.83 12.28 5.57
C THR A 137 0.48 12.86 5.21
N ASN A 138 0.46 13.80 4.28
CA ASN A 138 -0.75 14.49 3.84
C ASN A 138 -1.12 14.11 2.40
N ALA A 139 -2.23 14.67 1.92
CA ALA A 139 -2.76 14.52 0.57
C ALA A 139 -1.73 14.79 -0.55
N THR A 140 -0.86 15.78 -0.37
CA THR A 140 0.07 16.26 -1.39
C THR A 140 1.39 15.48 -1.45
N HIS A 141 1.65 14.62 -0.47
CA HIS A 141 2.87 13.82 -0.45
C HIS A 141 2.71 12.57 -1.34
N SER A 142 3.75 12.28 -2.13
CA SER A 142 3.86 11.07 -2.95
C SER A 142 4.57 9.91 -2.22
N SER A 143 5.12 10.19 -1.04
CA SER A 143 5.79 9.23 -0.17
C SER A 143 5.42 9.48 1.29
N ALA A 144 5.54 8.44 2.12
CA ALA A 144 5.37 8.57 3.56
C ALA A 144 6.41 9.52 4.16
N GLN A 145 5.99 10.28 5.18
CA GLN A 145 6.84 11.21 5.92
C GLN A 145 7.10 10.69 7.34
N GLY A 146 8.32 10.92 7.84
CA GLY A 146 8.72 10.46 9.16
C GLY A 146 8.67 8.94 9.30
N ASP A 147 7.90 8.47 10.28
CA ASP A 147 7.68 7.06 10.58
C ASP A 147 6.35 6.51 10.06
N ASP A 148 5.55 7.33 9.37
CA ASP A 148 4.34 6.90 8.68
C ASP A 148 4.65 5.80 7.67
N ILE A 149 3.65 4.97 7.39
CA ILE A 149 3.72 3.93 6.36
C ILE A 149 2.58 4.17 5.39
N LEU A 150 2.93 4.47 4.14
CA LEU A 150 2.00 4.69 3.03
C LEU A 150 1.99 3.49 2.10
N LEU A 151 0.79 3.02 1.77
CA LEU A 151 0.54 2.11 0.67
C LEU A 151 -0.53 2.69 -0.25
N GLU A 152 -0.18 2.87 -1.52
CA GLU A 152 -1.09 3.29 -2.57
C GLU A 152 -1.64 2.08 -3.32
N ILE A 153 -2.92 2.16 -3.68
CA ILE A 153 -3.66 1.22 -4.51
C ILE A 153 -3.84 1.89 -5.86
N GLY A 154 -3.23 1.35 -6.91
CA GLY A 154 -3.34 1.89 -8.27
C GLY A 154 -4.63 1.48 -8.98
N ILE A 155 -5.08 2.29 -9.94
CA ILE A 155 -6.24 1.98 -10.81
C ILE A 155 -6.00 0.70 -11.63
N GLY A 156 -4.74 0.44 -12.02
CA GLY A 156 -4.37 -0.77 -12.77
C GLY A 156 -4.40 -2.07 -11.95
N GLU A 157 -4.76 -2.03 -10.68
CA GLU A 157 -4.75 -3.21 -9.81
C GLU A 157 -6.12 -3.88 -9.67
N THR A 158 -7.20 -3.13 -9.88
CA THR A 158 -8.58 -3.64 -9.91
C THR A 158 -8.91 -4.29 -11.25
N ASN A 159 -8.22 -3.88 -12.31
CA ASN A 159 -8.28 -4.53 -13.62
C ASN A 159 -7.40 -5.80 -13.60
N HIS A 160 -7.96 -6.91 -13.14
CA HIS A 160 -7.26 -8.17 -12.87
C HIS A 160 -6.50 -8.75 -14.09
N MET A 161 -5.21 -8.43 -14.21
CA MET A 161 -4.21 -9.37 -14.75
C MET A 161 -3.06 -9.54 -13.76
N LYS A 162 -3.21 -10.49 -12.84
CA LYS A 162 -2.11 -10.93 -11.97
C LYS A 162 -1.21 -11.88 -12.77
N LEU A 163 -0.09 -11.40 -13.29
CA LEU A 163 0.98 -12.27 -13.78
C LEU A 163 1.44 -13.19 -12.64
N TYR A 164 1.18 -14.48 -12.79
CA TYR A 164 1.76 -15.52 -11.94
C TYR A 164 3.30 -15.39 -12.00
N ASN A 165 3.97 -15.37 -10.84
CA ASN A 165 5.44 -15.29 -10.65
C ASN A 165 6.18 -13.95 -10.81
N GLY A 166 5.52 -12.79 -10.80
CA GLY A 166 6.23 -11.49 -10.74
C GLY A 166 6.66 -11.11 -9.32
N SER A 167 7.95 -11.25 -9.00
CA SER A 167 8.55 -10.69 -7.78
C SER A 167 8.50 -9.15 -7.81
N GLU A 168 7.92 -8.57 -6.76
CA GLU A 168 7.96 -7.16 -6.36
C GLU A 168 7.66 -6.09 -7.45
N VAL A 169 6.41 -5.63 -7.47
CA VAL A 169 5.97 -4.52 -8.34
C VAL A 169 6.21 -3.18 -7.62
N SER A 170 7.29 -2.48 -8.01
CA SER A 170 7.56 -1.10 -7.60
C SER A 170 6.49 -0.14 -8.13
N THR A 171 6.30 1.01 -7.49
CA THR A 171 5.21 1.99 -7.78
C THR A 171 5.18 2.48 -9.23
N GLN A 172 6.30 2.48 -9.96
CA GLN A 172 6.33 2.84 -11.39
C GLN A 172 5.87 1.70 -12.31
N THR A 173 5.93 0.45 -11.84
CA THR A 173 5.53 -0.75 -12.60
C THR A 173 4.04 -1.10 -12.40
N ARG A 174 3.34 -0.43 -11.46
CA ARG A 174 1.93 -0.72 -11.10
C ARG A 174 0.90 -0.21 -12.11
N GLY A 175 1.26 0.73 -12.98
CA GLY A 175 0.39 1.22 -14.08
C GLY A 175 0.36 0.33 -15.32
N TYR A 176 1.25 -0.67 -15.42
CA TYR A 176 1.43 -1.49 -16.63
C TYR A 176 0.87 -2.92 -16.51
N ASN A 177 0.24 -3.27 -15.38
CA ASN A 177 -0.13 -4.65 -15.06
C ASN A 177 -1.61 -5.02 -15.28
N SER A 178 -2.44 -4.11 -15.80
CA SER A 178 -3.83 -4.43 -16.16
C SER A 178 -4.00 -4.59 -17.66
N ALA A 179 -4.38 -5.78 -18.12
CA ALA A 179 -5.05 -5.87 -19.41
C ALA A 179 -6.55 -5.65 -19.22
N ILE A 180 -7.13 -4.88 -20.12
CA ILE A 180 -8.57 -4.78 -20.29
C ILE A 180 -9.06 -6.13 -20.80
N VAL A 181 -10.02 -6.76 -20.14
CA VAL A 181 -10.60 -8.03 -20.60
C VAL A 181 -11.95 -7.74 -21.24
N ALA A 182 -12.08 -8.03 -22.53
CA ALA A 182 -13.27 -7.71 -23.32
C ALA A 182 -13.65 -8.88 -24.26
N LEU A 183 -14.84 -8.83 -24.86
CA LEU A 183 -15.19 -9.62 -26.04
C LEU A 183 -14.73 -8.88 -27.30
N SER A 184 -14.50 -9.60 -28.41
CA SER A 184 -14.18 -8.97 -29.71
C SER A 184 -15.28 -8.03 -30.23
N THR A 185 -16.49 -8.15 -29.69
CA THR A 185 -17.66 -7.31 -29.98
C THR A 185 -17.81 -6.09 -29.07
N ASP A 186 -17.07 -6.03 -27.97
CA ASP A 186 -17.20 -4.93 -27.00
C ASP A 186 -16.50 -3.67 -27.56
N PRO A 187 -17.02 -2.46 -27.25
CA PRO A 187 -16.37 -1.23 -27.65
C PRO A 187 -14.99 -1.10 -26.98
N TYR A 188 -13.98 -0.80 -27.78
CA TYR A 188 -12.65 -0.47 -27.24
C TYR A 188 -12.68 0.86 -26.48
N PRO A 189 -11.77 1.06 -25.51
CA PRO A 189 -11.65 2.34 -24.81
C PRO A 189 -11.55 3.50 -25.79
N ALA A 190 -12.29 4.57 -25.55
CA ALA A 190 -12.29 5.75 -26.43
C ALA A 190 -10.99 6.55 -26.36
N SER A 191 -10.17 6.37 -25.32
CA SER A 191 -8.90 7.07 -25.12
C SER A 191 -7.87 6.17 -24.42
N PRO A 192 -7.36 5.12 -25.10
CA PRO A 192 -6.38 4.21 -24.54
C PRO A 192 -5.00 4.89 -24.44
N ILE A 193 -4.24 4.56 -23.40
CA ILE A 193 -2.88 5.05 -23.19
C ILE A 193 -1.89 4.11 -23.90
N ASN A 194 -0.78 4.66 -24.42
CA ASN A 194 0.26 3.83 -25.02
C ASN A 194 0.70 2.68 -24.08
N GLY A 195 0.75 1.46 -24.60
CA GLY A 195 1.08 0.28 -23.82
C GLY A 195 -0.10 -0.34 -23.07
N THR A 196 -1.32 0.17 -23.21
CA THR A 196 -2.53 -0.48 -22.67
C THR A 196 -2.67 -1.87 -23.27
N ILE A 197 -2.80 -2.90 -22.44
CA ILE A 197 -3.00 -4.28 -22.89
C ILE A 197 -4.50 -4.57 -22.94
N LEU A 198 -4.96 -5.31 -23.95
CA LEU A 198 -6.33 -5.76 -24.15
C LEU A 198 -6.31 -7.27 -24.40
N PHE A 199 -7.10 -8.04 -23.66
CA PHE A 199 -7.29 -9.46 -23.86
C PHE A 199 -8.74 -9.74 -24.30
N LEU A 200 -8.89 -10.33 -25.49
CA LEU A 200 -10.18 -10.69 -26.06
C LEU A 200 -10.52 -12.14 -25.67
N ARG A 201 -11.40 -12.32 -24.68
CA ARG A 201 -11.66 -13.63 -24.06
C ARG A 201 -12.40 -14.64 -24.95
N ASP A 202 -13.04 -14.17 -26.01
CA ASP A 202 -13.76 -15.00 -26.99
C ASP A 202 -12.85 -15.53 -28.10
N THR A 203 -11.80 -14.79 -28.42
CA THR A 203 -10.83 -15.13 -29.47
C THR A 203 -9.48 -15.56 -28.91
N ASN A 204 -9.27 -15.43 -27.60
CA ASN A 204 -7.99 -15.58 -26.88
C ASN A 204 -6.87 -14.64 -27.34
N VAL A 205 -7.20 -13.60 -28.10
CA VAL A 205 -6.21 -12.69 -28.67
C VAL A 205 -5.79 -11.62 -27.65
N THR A 206 -4.48 -11.41 -27.52
CA THR A 206 -3.94 -10.27 -26.74
C THR A 206 -3.44 -9.18 -27.67
N LYS A 207 -3.85 -7.94 -27.40
CA LYS A 207 -3.43 -6.73 -28.12
C LYS A 207 -2.79 -5.72 -27.16
N ILE A 208 -1.98 -4.82 -27.71
CA ILE A 208 -1.43 -3.67 -27.02
C ILE A 208 -1.71 -2.40 -27.84
N TYR A 209 -2.13 -1.33 -27.19
CA TYR A 209 -2.34 -0.06 -27.87
C TYR A 209 -1.00 0.65 -28.11
N ASP A 210 -0.73 1.03 -29.36
CA ASP A 210 0.43 1.82 -29.74
C ASP A 210 -0.01 3.24 -30.13
N SER A 211 0.39 4.23 -29.34
CA SER A 211 0.06 5.63 -29.60
C SER A 211 0.72 6.20 -30.86
N ASN A 212 1.79 5.60 -31.36
CA ASN A 212 2.46 6.08 -32.58
C ASN A 212 1.64 5.77 -33.83
N THR A 213 0.97 4.61 -33.82
CA THR A 213 0.12 4.14 -34.93
C THR A 213 -1.37 4.39 -34.69
N SER A 214 -1.75 4.77 -33.46
CA SER A 214 -3.14 4.91 -33.01
C SER A 214 -3.96 3.64 -33.22
N ASP A 215 -3.32 2.48 -33.07
CA ASP A 215 -3.92 1.17 -33.35
C ASP A 215 -3.60 0.14 -32.25
N TRP A 216 -4.38 -0.94 -32.23
CA TRP A 216 -4.21 -2.08 -31.34
C TRP A 216 -3.42 -3.18 -32.04
N ILE A 217 -2.16 -3.32 -31.64
CA ILE A 217 -1.23 -4.32 -32.19
C ILE A 217 -1.44 -5.65 -31.47
N GLN A 218 -1.71 -6.72 -32.23
CA GLN A 218 -1.76 -8.07 -31.66
C GLN A 218 -0.35 -8.56 -31.26
N ILE A 219 -0.22 -9.05 -30.04
CA ILE A 219 1.06 -9.52 -29.45
C ILE A 219 1.04 -11.00 -29.06
N SER A 220 -0.13 -11.64 -29.04
CA SER A 220 -0.27 -13.09 -28.86
C SER A 220 -1.46 -13.62 -29.69
N PRO A 221 -1.39 -14.85 -30.24
CA PRO A 221 -2.58 -15.57 -30.67
C PRO A 221 -3.57 -15.75 -29.53
#